data_AF-A0A8J1THT6-F1
#
_entry.id   AF-A0A8J1THT6-F1
#
_cell.length_a   1.000
_cell.length_b   1.000
_cell.length_c   1.000
_cell.angle_alpha   90.00
_cell.angle_beta   90.00
_cell.angle_gamma   90.00
#
_symmetry.space_group_name_H-M   'P 1'
#
loop_
_entity.id
_entity.type
_entity.pdbx_description
1 polymer ?
#
loop_
_entity_poly.entity_id
_entity_poly.type
_entity_poly.pdbx_seq_one_letter_code
_entity_poly.pdbx_strand_id
1 'polypeptide(L)'
;MHKETKMKKILKVLICAVFSDMLFAKANAVTVSINLSKHQMTNVTCVMYPSSERIDNPLKSFKVVSDMRCAASCFAKPDECHSFNIRRIEGEKHMKVCELNGPSATQDPPGNTTEDVDHYARYGDWTPESLECKFDAVGMWYSGKLSVTKSGRTCQRWDAQYPHQHTWNNILHFPEDTLAEASNYCRNPDEMSDGPWCYTTDSNSRWEFCDVKLCSKWF
;
A
#
# COMPACT_ATOMS: atom_id res chain seq x y z
N MET A 1 -18.22 -24.02 16.50
CA MET A 1 -16.77 -23.77 16.40
C MET A 1 -16.36 -22.31 16.11
N HIS A 2 -17.28 -21.38 15.77
CA HIS A 2 -16.92 -19.98 15.45
C HIS A 2 -16.88 -19.01 16.66
N LYS A 3 -17.37 -19.42 17.84
CA LYS A 3 -17.41 -18.59 19.06
C LYS A 3 -16.11 -18.63 19.89
N GLU A 4 -15.37 -19.74 19.85
CA GLU A 4 -14.09 -19.89 20.58
C GLU A 4 -12.98 -18.99 20.04
N THR A 5 -12.91 -18.79 18.72
CA THR A 5 -11.87 -17.97 18.07
C THR A 5 -12.08 -16.47 18.33
N LYS A 6 -13.33 -16.04 18.49
CA LYS A 6 -13.69 -14.65 18.81
C LYS A 6 -13.39 -14.32 20.27
N MET A 7 -13.69 -15.25 21.20
CA MET A 7 -13.29 -15.18 22.61
C MET A 7 -11.76 -15.12 22.79
N LYS A 8 -10.99 -15.93 22.02
CA LYS A 8 -9.52 -15.89 22.06
C LYS A 8 -8.92 -14.59 21.53
N LYS A 9 -9.56 -13.92 20.56
CA LYS A 9 -9.14 -12.59 20.08
C LYS A 9 -9.50 -11.48 21.08
N ILE A 10 -10.69 -11.54 21.69
CA ILE A 10 -11.15 -10.57 22.69
C ILE A 10 -10.33 -10.68 23.99
N LEU A 11 -9.95 -11.90 24.40
CA LEU A 11 -9.09 -12.13 25.57
C LEU A 11 -7.67 -11.59 25.36
N LYS A 12 -7.13 -11.64 24.14
CA LYS A 12 -5.82 -11.02 23.79
C LYS A 12 -5.84 -9.50 23.94
N VAL A 13 -6.96 -8.86 23.56
CA VAL A 13 -7.14 -7.40 23.67
C VAL A 13 -7.34 -6.97 25.13
N LEU A 14 -8.15 -7.72 25.88
CA LEU A 14 -8.40 -7.44 27.31
C LEU A 14 -7.15 -7.59 28.18
N ILE A 15 -6.26 -8.55 27.90
CA ILE A 15 -5.03 -8.70 28.69
C ILE A 15 -4.08 -7.52 28.48
N CYS A 16 -4.03 -6.90 27.30
CA CYS A 16 -3.22 -5.67 27.11
C CYS A 16 -3.86 -4.46 27.81
N ALA A 17 -5.19 -4.37 27.82
CA ALA A 17 -5.93 -3.27 28.46
C ALA A 17 -5.92 -3.33 30.00
N VAL A 18 -5.93 -4.52 30.61
CA VAL A 18 -5.94 -4.65 32.08
C VAL A 18 -4.59 -4.23 32.71
N PHE A 19 -3.49 -4.30 31.96
CA PHE A 19 -2.17 -3.85 32.45
C PHE A 19 -1.88 -2.36 32.22
N SER A 20 -2.65 -1.66 31.37
CA SER A 20 -2.47 -0.21 31.17
C SER A 20 -2.92 0.61 32.37
N ASP A 21 -3.88 0.11 33.16
CA ASP A 21 -4.44 0.87 34.30
C ASP A 21 -3.56 0.85 35.56
N MET A 22 -2.50 0.03 35.60
CA MET A 22 -1.72 -0.21 36.83
C MET A 22 -0.33 0.42 36.86
N LEU A 23 0.14 1.07 35.78
CA LEU A 23 1.50 1.63 35.69
C LEU A 23 1.52 3.04 35.07
N PHE A 24 0.91 4.01 35.76
CA PHE A 24 1.26 5.42 35.60
C PHE A 24 2.60 5.72 36.26
N ALA A 25 3.72 5.26 35.68
CA ALA A 25 5.04 5.84 35.93
C ALA A 25 6.12 5.22 35.02
N LYS A 26 6.67 6.06 34.14
CA LYS A 26 7.98 5.99 33.49
C LYS A 26 8.36 4.71 32.74
N ALA A 27 8.58 4.93 31.44
CA ALA A 27 9.25 4.10 30.43
C ALA A 27 9.96 2.85 30.96
N ASN A 28 9.34 1.68 30.73
CA ASN A 28 10.03 0.40 30.57
C ASN A 28 9.15 -0.49 29.67
N ALA A 29 9.73 -1.07 28.62
CA ALA A 29 9.06 -2.06 27.80
C ALA A 29 8.78 -3.31 28.66
N VAL A 30 7.53 -3.79 28.69
CA VAL A 30 7.15 -4.96 29.48
C VAL A 30 6.87 -6.13 28.54
N THR A 31 7.77 -7.11 28.52
CA THR A 31 7.55 -8.36 27.79
C THR A 31 6.71 -9.30 28.64
N VAL A 32 5.51 -9.68 28.16
CA VAL A 32 4.64 -10.64 28.86
C VAL A 32 4.56 -11.94 28.06
N SER A 33 5.15 -13.01 28.60
CA SER A 33 5.07 -14.35 28.02
C SER A 33 3.82 -15.08 28.55
N ILE A 34 2.85 -15.35 27.68
CA ILE A 34 1.61 -16.03 28.08
C ILE A 34 1.57 -17.43 27.47
N ASN A 35 1.37 -18.44 28.31
CA ASN A 35 1.32 -19.85 27.90
C ASN A 35 -0.10 -20.23 27.45
N LEU A 36 -0.33 -20.26 26.13
CA LEU A 36 -1.61 -20.64 25.54
C LEU A 36 -1.52 -22.06 24.96
N SER A 37 -1.63 -23.04 25.85
CA SER A 37 -1.75 -24.49 25.61
C SER A 37 -0.49 -25.24 25.13
N LYS A 38 -0.45 -26.55 25.44
CA LYS A 38 0.74 -27.43 25.50
C LYS A 38 1.60 -27.59 24.23
N HIS A 39 1.28 -27.00 23.07
CA HIS A 39 1.97 -27.34 21.81
C HIS A 39 2.46 -26.20 20.90
N GLN A 40 2.42 -24.93 21.29
CA GLN A 40 3.18 -23.91 20.56
C GLN A 40 3.42 -22.67 21.43
N MET A 41 4.69 -22.39 21.76
CA MET A 41 5.08 -21.14 22.39
C MET A 41 4.98 -20.03 21.35
N THR A 42 4.03 -19.10 21.52
CA THR A 42 4.04 -17.82 20.78
C THR A 42 4.39 -16.73 21.77
N ASN A 43 5.57 -16.13 21.62
CA ASN A 43 5.92 -14.93 22.37
C ASN A 43 5.12 -13.77 21.78
N VAL A 44 4.29 -13.14 22.60
CA VAL A 44 3.60 -11.90 22.25
C VAL A 44 4.34 -10.79 22.96
N THR A 45 5.10 -9.99 22.23
CA THR A 45 5.76 -8.80 22.77
C THR A 45 4.80 -7.62 22.61
N CYS A 46 4.30 -7.09 23.71
CA CYS A 46 3.51 -5.86 23.72
C CYS A 46 4.44 -4.72 24.12
N VAL A 47 4.63 -3.74 23.22
CA VAL A 47 5.39 -2.53 23.54
C VAL A 47 4.39 -1.40 23.71
N MET A 48 4.25 -0.90 24.93
CA MET A 48 3.39 0.24 25.24
C MET A 48 4.28 1.50 25.31
N TYR A 49 4.03 2.46 24.43
CA TYR A 49 4.69 3.77 24.47
C TYR A 49 3.78 4.78 25.17
N PRO A 50 4.31 5.63 26.08
CA PRO A 50 3.51 6.70 26.67
C PRO A 50 3.07 7.68 25.59
N SER A 51 1.81 8.10 25.65
CA SER A 51 1.27 9.14 24.77
C SER A 51 1.97 10.48 25.05
N SER A 52 2.94 10.84 24.23
CA SER A 52 3.44 12.21 24.18
C SER A 52 3.93 12.52 22.77
N GLU A 53 3.34 13.58 22.23
CA GLU A 53 3.63 14.27 20.97
C GLU A 53 3.03 13.63 19.70
N ARG A 54 1.84 14.12 19.35
CA ARG A 54 1.25 14.03 18.01
C ARG A 54 2.15 14.83 17.05
N ILE A 55 3.10 14.16 16.42
CA ILE A 55 3.63 14.52 15.11
C ILE A 55 3.04 13.42 14.21
N ASP A 56 2.27 13.74 13.19
CA ASP A 56 2.79 13.67 11.83
C ASP A 56 1.76 14.29 10.89
N ASN A 57 2.13 15.37 10.20
CA ASN A 57 1.46 15.68 8.95
C ASN A 57 1.66 14.48 8.02
N PRO A 58 0.64 14.03 7.27
CA PRO A 58 0.86 13.00 6.26
C PRO A 58 1.98 13.45 5.33
N LEU A 59 2.85 12.52 4.93
CA LEU A 59 3.90 12.77 3.93
C LEU A 59 3.30 13.42 2.69
N LYS A 60 2.09 12.93 2.34
CA LYS A 60 1.30 13.46 1.24
C LYS A 60 -0.18 13.23 1.49
N SER A 61 -1.01 14.22 1.13
CA SER A 61 -2.46 14.10 1.09
C SER A 61 -2.97 14.49 -0.31
N PHE A 62 -3.82 13.65 -0.92
CA PHE A 62 -4.35 13.89 -2.27
C PHE A 62 -5.67 13.15 -2.50
N LYS A 63 -6.46 13.61 -3.48
CA LYS A 63 -7.72 12.94 -3.86
C LYS A 63 -7.43 11.73 -4.75
N VAL A 64 -8.14 10.64 -4.48
CA VAL A 64 -8.07 9.39 -5.25
C VAL A 64 -9.48 8.92 -5.62
N VAL A 65 -9.59 8.20 -6.73
CA VAL A 65 -10.83 7.57 -7.20
C VAL A 65 -10.99 6.12 -6.74
N SER A 66 -9.92 5.52 -6.21
CA SER A 66 -9.88 4.12 -5.78
C SER A 66 -8.91 3.94 -4.62
N ASP A 67 -9.22 2.98 -3.74
CA ASP A 67 -8.36 2.62 -2.61
C ASP A 67 -7.04 2.02 -3.10
N MET A 68 -7.09 1.32 -4.25
CA MET A 68 -5.91 0.75 -4.88
C MET A 68 -4.96 1.81 -5.44
N ARG A 69 -5.45 3.00 -5.85
CA ARG A 69 -4.58 4.13 -6.20
C ARG A 69 -3.71 4.53 -5.01
N CYS A 70 -4.34 4.67 -3.85
CA CYS A 70 -3.66 5.07 -2.62
C CYS A 70 -2.62 4.02 -2.21
N ALA A 71 -3.02 2.74 -2.25
CA ALA A 71 -2.12 1.62 -1.99
C ALA A 71 -0.92 1.63 -2.94
N ALA A 72 -1.13 1.77 -4.24
CA ALA A 72 -0.05 1.76 -5.23
C ALA A 72 0.85 2.99 -5.14
N SER A 73 0.33 4.17 -4.79
CA SER A 73 1.17 5.34 -4.47
C SER A 73 2.09 5.08 -3.29
N CYS A 74 1.60 4.38 -2.26
CA CYS A 74 2.42 3.97 -1.13
C CYS A 74 3.47 2.93 -1.56
N PHE A 75 3.06 1.93 -2.35
CA PHE A 75 3.93 0.85 -2.81
C PHE A 75 5.01 1.30 -3.80
N ALA A 76 4.76 2.35 -4.58
CA ALA A 76 5.75 2.96 -5.45
C ALA A 76 6.92 3.60 -4.66
N LYS A 77 6.75 3.85 -3.35
CA LYS A 77 7.75 4.51 -2.48
C LYS A 77 8.07 3.66 -1.26
N PRO A 78 8.71 2.49 -1.42
CA PRO A 78 8.88 1.53 -0.34
C PRO A 78 9.71 2.04 0.83
N ASP A 79 10.66 2.95 0.59
CA ASP A 79 11.51 3.54 1.62
C ASP A 79 10.85 4.72 2.35
N GLU A 80 9.81 5.32 1.75
CA GLU A 80 9.14 6.50 2.30
C GLU A 80 7.79 6.15 2.95
N CYS A 81 6.91 5.43 2.26
CA CYS A 81 5.53 5.21 2.69
C CYS A 81 5.32 3.87 3.38
N HIS A 82 4.98 3.86 4.67
CA HIS A 82 4.80 2.66 5.51
C HIS A 82 3.35 2.27 5.76
N SER A 83 2.45 3.24 5.78
CA SER A 83 1.01 3.05 5.90
C SER A 83 0.28 4.17 5.16
N PHE A 84 -1.02 4.04 4.98
CA PHE A 84 -1.86 5.09 4.43
C PHE A 84 -3.26 5.08 5.04
N ASN A 85 -3.88 6.25 5.08
CA ASN A 85 -5.28 6.38 5.44
C ASN A 85 -6.11 6.69 4.20
N ILE A 86 -7.35 6.23 4.21
CA ILE A 86 -8.36 6.58 3.23
C ILE A 86 -9.53 7.18 3.98
N ARG A 87 -9.83 8.45 3.68
CA ARG A 87 -10.97 9.15 4.24
C ARG A 87 -12.03 9.38 3.18
N ARG A 88 -13.27 9.02 3.49
CA ARG A 88 -14.41 9.31 2.61
C ARG A 88 -14.70 10.81 2.62
N ILE A 89 -15.12 11.34 1.48
CA ILE A 89 -15.52 12.74 1.36
C ILE A 89 -17.06 12.79 1.35
N GLU A 90 -17.64 13.50 2.31
CA GLU A 90 -19.09 13.67 2.37
C GLU A 90 -19.62 14.33 1.09
N GLY A 91 -20.67 13.75 0.50
CA GLY A 91 -21.25 14.23 -0.76
C GLY A 91 -20.53 13.80 -2.04
N GLU A 92 -19.35 13.17 -1.95
CA GLU A 92 -18.56 12.72 -3.10
C GLU A 92 -18.56 11.18 -3.18
N LYS A 93 -19.35 10.61 -4.09
CA LYS A 93 -19.48 9.15 -4.20
C LYS A 93 -18.23 8.43 -4.71
N HIS A 94 -17.42 9.12 -5.51
CA HIS A 94 -16.30 8.51 -6.24
C HIS A 94 -14.93 8.99 -5.78
N MET A 95 -14.85 10.10 -5.04
CA MET A 95 -13.58 10.65 -4.57
C MET A 95 -13.38 10.38 -3.07
N LYS A 96 -12.15 10.04 -2.73
CA LYS A 96 -11.67 9.81 -1.37
C LYS A 96 -10.38 10.60 -1.17
N VAL A 97 -10.02 10.89 0.08
CA VAL A 97 -8.72 11.47 0.41
C VAL A 97 -7.78 10.34 0.81
N CYS A 98 -6.66 10.23 0.11
CA CYS A 98 -5.53 9.37 0.45
C CYS A 98 -4.51 10.17 1.26
N GLU A 99 -4.03 9.61 2.37
CA GLU A 99 -3.00 10.19 3.20
C GLU A 99 -1.88 9.17 3.37
N LEU A 100 -0.70 9.45 2.81
CA LEU A 100 0.48 8.58 2.91
C LEU A 100 1.25 8.89 4.19
N ASN A 101 1.66 7.86 4.91
CA ASN A 101 2.29 7.98 6.21
C ASN A 101 3.70 7.36 6.18
N GLY A 102 4.64 8.02 6.85
CA GLY A 102 6.03 7.57 6.93
C GLY A 102 6.28 6.48 7.98
N PRO A 103 7.52 6.00 8.12
CA PRO A 103 7.89 4.97 9.11
C PRO A 103 7.66 5.40 10.56
N SER A 104 7.67 6.70 10.84
CA SER A 104 7.42 7.25 12.17
C SER A 104 5.93 7.24 12.57
N ALA A 105 5.03 7.05 11.60
CA ALA A 105 3.60 7.04 11.88
C ALA A 105 3.27 5.81 12.72
N THR A 106 2.60 6.05 13.85
CA THR A 106 2.20 4.99 14.77
C THR A 106 1.39 3.93 14.01
N GLN A 107 1.79 2.65 14.14
CA GLN A 107 1.07 1.51 13.54
C GLN A 107 -0.34 1.32 14.14
N ASP A 108 -0.62 2.00 15.24
CA ASP A 108 -1.94 2.02 15.84
C ASP A 108 -2.81 3.06 15.11
N PRO A 109 -4.02 2.67 14.65
CA PRO A 109 -5.02 3.67 14.32
C PRO A 109 -5.21 4.55 15.56
N PRO A 110 -5.32 5.88 15.42
CA PRO A 110 -5.61 6.72 16.57
C PRO A 110 -6.86 6.15 17.23
N GLY A 111 -6.83 5.93 18.55
CA GLY A 111 -7.96 5.44 19.35
C GLY A 111 -9.19 6.36 19.36
N ASN A 112 -9.31 7.23 18.36
CA ASN A 112 -10.37 8.17 18.08
C ASN A 112 -10.46 8.47 16.56
N THR A 113 -10.42 7.44 15.70
CA THR A 113 -10.83 7.63 14.30
C THR A 113 -12.34 7.87 14.29
N THR A 114 -12.77 9.03 13.81
CA THR A 114 -14.14 9.22 13.30
C THR A 114 -14.47 8.09 12.33
N GLU A 115 -15.72 7.62 12.29
CA GLU A 115 -16.17 6.41 11.55
C GLU A 115 -15.84 6.38 10.03
N ASP A 116 -15.28 7.46 9.47
CA ASP A 116 -15.03 7.67 8.04
C ASP A 116 -13.57 7.51 7.57
N VAL A 117 -12.66 7.03 8.42
CA VAL A 117 -11.23 6.85 8.08
C VAL A 117 -10.81 5.38 8.16
N ASP A 118 -10.45 4.80 7.02
CA ASP A 118 -9.88 3.45 6.92
C ASP A 118 -8.35 3.54 6.96
N HIS A 119 -7.69 2.81 7.87
CA HIS A 119 -6.22 2.75 7.98
C HIS A 119 -5.67 1.45 7.40
N TYR A 120 -4.62 1.56 6.57
CA TYR A 120 -3.95 0.44 5.93
C TYR A 120 -2.46 0.51 6.20
N ALA A 121 -1.90 -0.52 6.83
CA ALA A 121 -0.47 -0.65 7.06
C ALA A 121 0.10 -1.82 6.26
N ARG A 122 1.38 -1.74 5.89
CA ARG A 122 2.09 -2.85 5.25
C ARG A 122 2.17 -4.04 6.22
N TYR A 123 1.70 -5.21 5.79
CA TYR A 123 1.78 -6.45 6.57
C TYR A 123 2.80 -7.43 5.97
N GLY A 124 3.80 -7.83 6.77
CA GLY A 124 4.85 -8.78 6.39
C GLY A 124 6.09 -8.16 5.71
N ASP A 125 7.09 -9.01 5.42
CA ASP A 125 8.29 -8.62 4.67
C ASP A 125 7.94 -8.40 3.19
N TRP A 126 7.98 -7.15 2.76
CA TRP A 126 7.88 -6.77 1.35
C TRP A 126 9.19 -7.10 0.65
N THR A 127 9.21 -8.21 -0.07
CA THR A 127 10.30 -8.48 -1.01
C THR A 127 10.11 -7.62 -2.26
N PRO A 128 11.18 -7.22 -2.96
CA PRO A 128 11.08 -6.56 -4.27
C PRO A 128 10.14 -7.30 -5.25
N GLU A 129 10.02 -8.62 -5.12
CA GLU A 129 9.14 -9.49 -5.90
C GLU A 129 7.64 -9.16 -5.73
N SER A 130 7.21 -8.65 -4.58
CA SER A 130 5.82 -8.23 -4.35
C SER A 130 5.42 -6.97 -5.10
N LEU A 131 6.39 -6.17 -5.55
CA LEU A 131 6.17 -4.99 -6.41
C LEU A 131 6.17 -5.36 -7.90
N GLU A 132 6.67 -6.54 -8.28
CA GLU A 132 6.85 -6.95 -9.68
C GLU A 132 5.67 -7.75 -10.25
N CYS A 133 4.54 -7.81 -9.52
CA CYS A 133 3.32 -8.48 -9.96
C CYS A 133 2.08 -7.57 -9.91
N LYS A 134 1.05 -7.88 -10.69
CA LYS A 134 -0.25 -7.20 -10.65
C LYS A 134 -1.22 -7.92 -9.71
N PHE A 135 -2.09 -7.16 -9.03
CA PHE A 135 -3.06 -7.69 -8.06
C PHE A 135 -4.37 -8.17 -8.70
N ASP A 136 -4.70 -7.65 -9.87
CA ASP A 136 -5.86 -8.04 -10.65
C ASP A 136 -5.50 -8.21 -12.13
N ALA A 137 -6.45 -8.69 -12.93
CA ALA A 137 -6.22 -8.95 -14.35
C ALA A 137 -5.87 -7.67 -15.13
N VAL A 138 -6.44 -6.53 -14.73
CA VAL A 138 -6.27 -5.22 -15.39
C VAL A 138 -4.90 -4.63 -15.07
N GLY A 139 -4.41 -4.76 -13.83
CA GLY A 139 -3.12 -4.20 -13.44
C GLY A 139 -3.04 -2.67 -13.58
N MET A 140 -4.17 -1.97 -13.45
CA MET A 140 -4.23 -0.49 -13.49
C MET A 140 -3.19 0.14 -12.55
N TRP A 141 -3.07 -0.44 -11.36
CA TRP A 141 -2.22 0.05 -10.28
C TRP A 141 -0.90 -0.70 -10.14
N TYR A 142 -0.46 -1.41 -11.19
CA TYR A 142 0.85 -2.05 -11.20
C TYR A 142 1.97 -1.01 -11.12
N SER A 143 2.76 -1.07 -10.03
CA SER A 143 3.84 -0.12 -9.72
C SER A 143 5.24 -0.74 -9.81
N GLY A 144 5.38 -1.91 -10.43
CA GLY A 144 6.68 -2.57 -10.61
C GLY A 144 7.55 -1.90 -11.67
N LYS A 145 8.76 -2.43 -11.86
CA LYS A 145 9.82 -1.80 -12.68
C LYS A 145 10.05 -2.50 -14.02
N LEU A 146 9.19 -3.43 -14.42
CA LEU A 146 9.26 -4.04 -15.75
C LEU A 146 9.19 -2.95 -16.83
N SER A 147 10.17 -2.95 -17.74
CA SER A 147 10.33 -1.93 -18.80
C SER A 147 10.58 -2.55 -20.17
N VAL A 148 10.10 -3.78 -20.35
CA VAL A 148 10.15 -4.53 -21.61
C VAL A 148 8.78 -5.14 -21.90
N THR A 149 8.40 -5.12 -23.17
CA THR A 149 7.14 -5.67 -23.68
C THR A 149 7.19 -7.19 -23.75
N LYS A 150 6.05 -7.85 -23.99
CA LYS A 150 5.97 -9.32 -24.14
C LYS A 150 6.85 -9.88 -25.25
N SER A 151 7.13 -9.10 -26.31
CA SER A 151 8.03 -9.49 -27.40
C SER A 151 9.50 -9.12 -27.15
N GLY A 152 9.81 -8.49 -26.01
CA GLY A 152 11.15 -8.07 -25.64
C GLY A 152 11.57 -6.69 -26.16
N ARG A 153 10.65 -5.88 -26.72
CA ARG A 153 10.96 -4.48 -27.07
C ARG A 153 11.12 -3.64 -25.81
N THR A 154 12.14 -2.79 -25.79
CA THR A 154 12.35 -1.78 -24.75
C THR A 154 11.22 -0.77 -24.75
N CYS A 155 10.73 -0.42 -23.56
CA CYS A 155 9.75 0.63 -23.39
C CYS A 155 10.36 2.03 -23.57
N GLN A 156 9.63 2.90 -24.26
CA GLN A 156 9.83 4.35 -24.27
C GLN A 156 9.36 4.94 -22.94
N ARG A 157 10.04 5.98 -22.46
CA ARG A 157 9.61 6.70 -21.26
C ARG A 157 8.28 7.41 -21.48
N TRP A 158 7.43 7.44 -20.44
CA TRP A 158 6.12 8.10 -20.47
C TRP A 158 6.20 9.63 -20.58
N ASP A 159 7.34 10.24 -20.26
CA ASP A 159 7.58 11.67 -20.46
C ASP A 159 8.32 12.00 -21.77
N ALA A 160 8.75 10.98 -22.52
CA ALA A 160 9.43 11.17 -23.80
C ALA A 160 8.43 11.28 -24.96
N GLN A 161 8.74 12.14 -25.93
CA GLN A 161 7.91 12.35 -27.13
C GLN A 161 8.50 11.70 -28.39
N TYR A 162 9.49 10.81 -28.24
CA TYR A 162 10.16 10.11 -29.33
C TYR A 162 10.51 8.67 -28.90
N PRO A 163 10.38 7.66 -29.79
CA PRO A 163 9.90 7.73 -31.17
C PRO A 163 8.40 8.01 -31.32
N HIS A 164 7.59 7.75 -30.31
CA HIS A 164 6.15 7.89 -30.39
C HIS A 164 5.67 9.10 -29.59
N GLN A 165 5.24 10.15 -30.29
CA GLN A 165 4.56 11.29 -29.66
C GLN A 165 3.23 10.86 -29.06
N HIS A 166 2.86 11.40 -27.91
CA HIS A 166 1.59 11.12 -27.24
C HIS A 166 1.14 12.25 -26.31
N THR A 167 -0.16 12.30 -26.01
CA THR A 167 -0.79 13.38 -25.24
C THR A 167 -1.21 12.98 -23.82
N TRP A 168 -0.54 12.00 -23.20
CA TRP A 168 -0.81 11.63 -21.81
C TRP A 168 -0.68 12.81 -20.87
N ASN A 169 -1.78 13.19 -20.24
CA ASN A 169 -1.87 14.31 -19.29
C ASN A 169 -2.56 13.95 -17.97
N ASN A 170 -3.25 12.80 -17.91
CA ASN A 170 -3.96 12.38 -16.71
C ASN A 170 -3.06 11.53 -15.79
N ILE A 171 -2.33 12.21 -14.91
CA ILE A 171 -1.43 11.56 -13.96
C ILE A 171 -2.17 10.80 -12.84
N LEU A 172 -3.48 11.01 -12.68
CA LEU A 172 -4.26 10.33 -11.65
C LEU A 172 -4.36 8.81 -11.90
N HIS A 173 -4.08 8.35 -13.12
CA HIS A 173 -4.16 6.94 -13.53
C HIS A 173 -2.80 6.22 -13.55
N PHE A 174 -1.73 6.90 -13.18
CA PHE A 174 -0.43 6.26 -12.90
C PHE A 174 -0.33 5.98 -11.41
N PRO A 175 0.45 4.99 -10.92
CA PRO A 175 0.72 4.84 -9.50
C PRO A 175 1.71 5.91 -8.96
N GLU A 176 2.55 6.47 -9.84
CA GLU A 176 3.45 7.58 -9.53
C GLU A 176 2.76 8.95 -9.51
N ASP A 177 3.48 9.98 -9.11
CA ASP A 177 2.96 11.36 -9.04
C ASP A 177 3.28 12.17 -10.29
N THR A 178 4.18 11.68 -11.15
CA THR A 178 4.58 12.30 -12.42
C THR A 178 4.89 11.25 -13.51
N LEU A 179 4.82 11.65 -14.78
CA LEU A 179 5.23 10.78 -15.89
C LEU A 179 6.74 10.50 -15.88
N ALA A 180 7.54 11.41 -15.32
CA ALA A 180 8.99 11.23 -15.18
C ALA A 180 9.33 10.11 -14.19
N GLU A 181 8.60 10.04 -13.06
CA GLU A 181 8.74 8.96 -12.06
C GLU A 181 8.25 7.61 -12.60
N ALA A 182 7.20 7.62 -13.43
CA ALA A 182 6.75 6.41 -14.14
C ALA A 182 7.82 5.86 -15.10
N SER A 183 8.85 6.66 -15.42
CA SER A 183 10.00 6.27 -16.24
C SER A 183 9.54 5.64 -17.55
N ASN A 184 10.10 4.49 -17.93
CA ASN A 184 9.64 3.63 -19.01
C ASN A 184 9.02 2.32 -18.49
N TYR A 185 8.47 2.32 -17.28
CA TYR A 185 7.87 1.11 -16.72
C TYR A 185 6.52 0.81 -17.36
N CYS A 186 6.14 -0.46 -17.44
CA CYS A 186 4.84 -0.87 -17.95
C CYS A 186 3.72 -0.35 -17.05
N ARG A 187 2.71 0.32 -17.60
CA ARG A 187 1.56 0.88 -16.86
C ARG A 187 0.27 0.62 -17.62
N ASN A 188 -0.88 0.77 -16.96
CA ASN A 188 -2.18 0.63 -17.62
C ASN A 188 -3.12 1.81 -17.29
N PRO A 189 -2.77 3.03 -17.73
CA PRO A 189 -3.53 4.24 -17.39
C PRO A 189 -4.90 4.35 -18.09
N ASP A 190 -5.15 3.55 -19.13
CA ASP A 190 -6.40 3.44 -19.88
C ASP A 190 -7.26 2.22 -19.50
N GLU A 191 -6.88 1.48 -18.45
CA GLU A 191 -7.66 0.38 -17.90
C GLU A 191 -7.94 -0.76 -18.90
N MET A 192 -7.03 -1.00 -19.85
CA MET A 192 -7.16 -2.10 -20.80
C MET A 192 -7.20 -3.46 -20.10
N SER A 193 -8.13 -4.33 -20.50
CA SER A 193 -8.34 -5.64 -19.87
C SER A 193 -7.14 -6.59 -19.95
N ASP A 194 -6.29 -6.42 -20.97
CA ASP A 194 -5.14 -7.30 -21.23
C ASP A 194 -3.93 -7.01 -20.33
N GLY A 195 -3.93 -5.85 -19.67
CA GLY A 195 -2.95 -5.51 -18.63
C GLY A 195 -2.02 -4.34 -18.97
N PRO A 196 -0.93 -4.20 -18.19
CA PRO A 196 0.08 -3.17 -18.40
C PRO A 196 0.73 -3.23 -19.77
N TRP A 197 1.02 -2.06 -20.31
CA TRP A 197 1.67 -1.86 -21.59
C TRP A 197 2.62 -0.67 -21.52
N CYS A 198 3.35 -0.41 -22.60
CA CYS A 198 4.15 0.79 -22.76
C CYS A 198 4.25 1.18 -24.24
N TYR A 199 4.57 2.45 -24.51
CA TYR A 199 5.12 2.81 -25.81
C TYR A 199 6.46 2.10 -25.99
N THR A 200 6.81 1.70 -27.21
CA THR A 200 8.08 1.00 -27.45
C THR A 200 9.12 1.94 -28.06
N THR A 201 10.40 1.60 -27.95
CA THR A 201 11.46 2.34 -28.68
C THR A 201 11.59 1.92 -30.15
N ASP A 202 10.80 0.94 -30.62
CA ASP A 202 10.74 0.51 -32.02
C ASP A 202 9.79 1.42 -32.80
N SER A 203 10.27 2.10 -33.84
CA SER A 203 9.45 3.00 -34.66
C SER A 203 8.32 2.28 -35.41
N ASN A 204 8.41 0.96 -35.59
CA ASN A 204 7.40 0.16 -36.27
C ASN A 204 6.31 -0.36 -35.32
N SER A 205 6.53 -0.29 -34.01
CA SER A 205 5.58 -0.76 -33.00
C SER A 205 5.31 0.35 -31.99
N ARG A 206 4.21 1.07 -32.17
CA ARG A 206 3.89 2.24 -31.33
C ARG A 206 3.84 1.89 -29.84
N TRP A 207 3.16 0.81 -29.50
CA TRP A 207 2.99 0.35 -28.13
C TRP A 207 2.78 -1.17 -28.13
N GLU A 208 3.03 -1.79 -26.99
CA GLU A 208 2.78 -3.22 -26.81
C GLU A 208 2.55 -3.55 -25.33
N PHE A 209 1.74 -4.58 -25.07
CA PHE A 209 1.54 -5.15 -23.74
C PHE A 209 2.83 -5.74 -23.16
N CYS A 210 2.91 -5.71 -21.83
CA CYS A 210 3.96 -6.33 -21.05
C CYS A 210 3.46 -7.62 -20.38
N ASP A 211 4.36 -8.57 -20.16
CA ASP A 211 4.02 -9.86 -19.53
C ASP A 211 4.10 -9.79 -17.99
N VAL A 212 3.22 -8.98 -17.39
CA VAL A 212 3.14 -8.83 -15.92
C VAL A 212 2.29 -9.94 -15.30
N LYS A 213 2.87 -10.73 -14.40
CA LYS A 213 2.19 -11.85 -13.74
C LYS A 213 1.29 -11.40 -12.59
N LEU A 214 0.26 -12.19 -12.30
CA LEU A 214 -0.54 -12.03 -11.09
C LEU A 214 0.28 -12.42 -9.86
N CYS A 215 0.08 -11.71 -8.74
CA CYS A 215 0.76 -12.04 -7.50
C CYS A 215 0.31 -13.39 -6.95
N SER A 216 1.27 -14.29 -6.65
CA SER A 216 1.02 -15.68 -6.26
C SER A 216 0.40 -15.87 -4.85
N LYS A 217 0.43 -14.85 -3.99
CA LYS A 217 0.01 -14.95 -2.58
C LYS A 217 -1.44 -14.50 -2.35
N TRP A 218 -2.43 -15.08 -3.02
CA TRP A 218 -3.85 -14.91 -2.65
C TRP A 218 -4.74 -16.13 -2.98
N PHE A 219 -4.17 -17.35 -3.05
CA PHE A 219 -4.92 -18.62 -3.06
C PHE A 219 -4.72 -19.41 -1.77
#